data_AF-E1EZM6-F1
#
_entry.id   AF-E1EZM6-F1
#
_cell.length_a   1.000
_cell.length_b   1.000
_cell.length_c   1.000
_cell.angle_alpha   90.00
_cell.angle_beta   90.00
_cell.angle_gamma   90.00
#
_symmetry.space_group_name_H-M   'P 1'
#
loop_
_entity.id
_entity.type
_entity.pdbx_description
1 polymer ?
#
loop_
_entity_poly.entity_id
_entity_poly.type
_entity_poly.pdbx_seq_one_letter_code
_entity_poly.pdbx_strand_id
1 'polypeptide(L)'
;MLALDPAERPTARELARLLRRPGATAGEREAQDTRLKEARAAFAEALTRANDEAIALERDPTNSAAKVDSIRGHYATAAKLFEEIQEIKAEMGESDEPDETEESEESEEPEKKHLIEEDDSTDLMRAVDRSDVEVVKTLTPLQGGVKMKGCALVGDWKVYEGTALMRAAVYGHAEIVELLAEKEEGLRDSNGWTALMFAAAYGHVHCVKLLLEKEGGMQCDDGWTALMSAAKHGYTDCLRLLLEKESGVQDNKGWTALMSAVKHGHIDCLNLLLEREGGIQDNEGGTALMWAGQSGHADCVKLLMEKEGGIQGSNGWTALIVAAEHGKADCVELLLEKEGGLQKTDGTTALMWAVQNGHAGCVRLLADKEAGMQDNNGCTALIFAVRGGRVECVKLLMREKDLRDYSGWTALDVARRWRDHEIVALLSE
;
A
#
# COMPACT_ATOMS: atom_id res chain seq x y z
N MET A 1 36.25 36.05 -28.78
CA MET A 1 35.70 34.70 -28.58
C MET A 1 34.51 34.56 -29.50
N LEU A 2 34.55 33.58 -30.40
CA LEU A 2 33.67 33.43 -31.56
C LEU A 2 32.19 33.40 -31.16
N ALA A 3 31.41 34.27 -31.80
CA ALA A 3 29.96 34.28 -31.73
C ALA A 3 29.41 33.22 -32.70
N LEU A 4 28.65 32.25 -32.18
CA LEU A 4 27.89 31.30 -33.00
C LEU A 4 26.52 31.90 -33.37
N ASP A 5 26.05 31.54 -34.57
CA ASP A 5 24.78 31.96 -35.18
C ASP A 5 23.57 31.59 -34.29
N PRO A 6 22.62 32.51 -34.02
CA PRO A 6 21.40 32.21 -33.26
C PRO A 6 20.55 31.06 -33.81
N ALA A 7 20.64 30.77 -35.11
CA ALA A 7 19.91 29.67 -35.75
C ALA A 7 20.55 28.28 -35.52
N GLU A 8 21.80 28.23 -35.03
CA GLU A 8 22.55 26.99 -34.77
C GLU A 8 22.71 26.68 -33.27
N ARG A 9 21.99 27.38 -32.39
CA ARG A 9 22.04 27.08 -30.95
C ARG A 9 21.30 25.77 -30.66
N PRO A 10 21.98 24.73 -30.12
CA PRO A 10 21.31 23.50 -29.75
C PRO A 10 20.22 23.78 -28.72
N THR A 11 19.06 23.16 -28.93
CA THR A 11 17.92 23.21 -28.02
C THR A 11 18.28 22.63 -26.64
N ALA A 12 17.54 22.95 -25.58
CA ALA A 12 17.77 22.39 -24.24
C ALA A 12 17.80 20.85 -24.24
N ARG A 13 17.09 20.22 -25.19
CA ARG A 13 17.09 18.76 -25.43
C ARG A 13 18.36 18.26 -26.12
N GLU A 14 18.97 19.05 -27.00
CA GLU A 14 20.27 18.77 -27.62
C GLU A 14 21.43 19.06 -26.66
N LEU A 15 21.30 20.09 -25.83
CA LEU A 15 22.20 20.35 -24.70
C LEU A 15 22.11 19.23 -23.65
N ALA A 16 20.91 18.72 -23.33
CA ALA A 16 20.75 17.56 -22.46
C ALA A 16 21.30 16.26 -23.09
N ARG A 17 21.28 16.13 -24.41
CA ARG A 17 21.96 15.04 -25.14
C ARG A 17 23.49 15.19 -25.15
N LEU A 18 24.01 16.40 -25.22
CA LEU A 18 25.45 16.72 -25.21
C LEU A 18 26.06 16.70 -23.80
N LEU A 19 25.25 16.84 -22.74
CA LEU A 19 25.69 16.90 -21.34
C LEU A 19 25.62 15.55 -20.59
N ARG A 20 25.07 14.48 -21.20
CA ARG A 20 25.27 13.12 -20.68
C ARG A 20 26.65 12.63 -21.09
N ARG A 21 27.48 12.25 -20.11
CA ARG A 21 28.81 11.68 -20.36
C ARG A 21 28.71 10.39 -21.21
N PRO A 22 29.77 10.10 -21.99
CA PRO A 22 29.70 9.52 -23.32
C PRO A 22 29.87 8.00 -23.32
N GLY A 23 29.22 7.32 -24.28
CA GLY A 23 29.51 5.91 -24.53
C GLY A 23 28.74 5.27 -25.68
N ALA A 24 27.45 5.55 -25.84
CA ALA A 24 26.61 4.86 -26.81
C ALA A 24 26.00 5.80 -27.86
N THR A 25 26.28 5.53 -29.13
CA THR A 25 25.60 6.07 -30.31
C THR A 25 24.11 5.72 -30.29
N ALA A 26 23.28 6.46 -31.03
CA ALA A 26 21.83 6.20 -31.09
C ALA A 26 21.50 4.75 -31.52
N GLY A 27 22.33 4.15 -32.39
CA GLY A 27 22.19 2.76 -32.80
C GLY A 27 22.60 1.75 -31.72
N GLU A 28 23.58 2.08 -30.87
CA GLU A 28 23.95 1.23 -29.73
C GLU A 28 22.87 1.22 -28.64
N ARG A 29 22.16 2.33 -28.43
CA ARG A 29 21.00 2.37 -27.52
C ARG A 29 19.81 1.57 -28.03
N GLU A 30 19.47 1.70 -29.31
CA GLU A 30 18.39 0.91 -29.92
C GLU A 30 18.71 -0.60 -29.89
N ALA A 31 19.98 -0.97 -30.06
CA ALA A 31 20.44 -2.34 -29.90
C ALA A 31 20.38 -2.82 -28.44
N GLN A 32 20.76 -1.99 -27.47
CA GLN A 32 20.65 -2.30 -26.04
C GLN A 32 19.19 -2.46 -25.59
N ASP A 33 18.29 -1.57 -26.03
CA ASP A 33 16.84 -1.66 -25.73
C ASP A 33 16.22 -2.94 -26.32
N THR A 34 16.60 -3.29 -27.56
CA THR A 34 16.14 -4.52 -28.20
C THR A 34 16.65 -5.76 -27.46
N ARG A 35 17.93 -5.77 -27.09
CA ARG A 35 18.56 -6.85 -26.32
C ARG A 35 17.95 -7.00 -24.93
N LEU A 36 17.66 -5.90 -24.24
CA LEU A 36 16.98 -5.91 -22.94
C LEU A 36 15.57 -6.49 -23.05
N LYS A 37 14.84 -6.11 -24.10
CA LYS A 37 13.48 -6.62 -24.35
C LYS A 37 13.48 -8.12 -24.65
N GLU A 38 14.42 -8.60 -25.45
CA GLU A 38 14.59 -10.01 -25.77
C GLU A 38 15.00 -10.82 -24.53
N ALA A 39 15.93 -10.31 -23.72
CA ALA A 39 16.36 -10.95 -22.47
C ALA A 39 15.22 -11.05 -21.45
N ARG A 40 14.40 -9.99 -21.30
CA ARG A 40 13.19 -10.02 -20.44
C ARG A 40 12.15 -11.03 -20.92
N ALA A 41 11.93 -11.13 -22.23
CA ALA A 41 11.01 -12.11 -22.79
C ALA A 41 11.50 -13.56 -22.56
N ALA A 42 12.80 -13.81 -22.77
CA ALA A 42 13.41 -15.12 -22.53
C ALA A 42 13.36 -15.52 -21.04
N PHE A 43 13.57 -14.56 -20.13
CA PHE A 43 13.45 -14.76 -18.69
C PHE A 43 12.03 -15.17 -18.28
N ALA A 44 11.02 -14.43 -18.75
CA ALA A 44 9.62 -14.74 -18.48
C ALA A 44 9.21 -16.11 -19.02
N GLU A 45 9.69 -16.48 -20.21
CA GLU A 45 9.43 -17.78 -20.80
C GLU A 45 10.08 -18.92 -20.00
N ALA A 46 11.31 -18.74 -19.52
CA ALA A 46 12.00 -19.73 -18.68
C ALA A 46 11.26 -19.98 -17.36
N LEU A 47 10.77 -18.91 -16.71
CA LEU A 47 9.94 -19.03 -15.49
C LEU A 47 8.60 -19.71 -15.76
N THR A 48 7.94 -19.35 -16.86
CA THR A 48 6.65 -19.96 -17.25
C THR A 48 6.81 -21.47 -17.45
N ARG A 49 7.86 -21.90 -18.16
CA ARG A 49 8.16 -23.34 -18.36
C ARG A 49 8.49 -24.05 -17.05
N ALA A 50 9.26 -23.42 -16.16
CA ALA A 50 9.58 -24.00 -14.85
C ALA A 50 8.31 -24.22 -14.01
N ASN A 51 7.40 -23.23 -14.01
CA ASN A 51 6.13 -23.29 -13.30
C ASN A 51 5.18 -24.34 -13.92
N ASP A 52 5.08 -24.40 -15.25
CA ASP A 52 4.27 -25.40 -15.94
C ASP A 52 4.76 -26.84 -15.66
N GLU A 53 6.07 -27.06 -15.64
CA GLU A 53 6.68 -28.35 -15.30
C GLU A 53 6.47 -28.72 -13.82
N ALA A 54 6.51 -27.73 -12.91
CA ALA A 54 6.20 -27.94 -11.49
C ALA A 54 4.73 -28.35 -11.28
N ILE A 55 3.80 -27.66 -11.93
CA ILE A 55 2.36 -28.01 -11.92
C ILE A 55 2.12 -29.41 -12.52
N ALA A 56 2.86 -29.76 -13.59
CA ALA A 56 2.77 -31.09 -14.18
C ALA A 56 3.34 -32.21 -13.28
N LEU A 57 4.35 -31.91 -12.47
CA LEU A 57 4.91 -32.83 -11.48
C LEU A 57 3.95 -33.07 -10.30
N GLU A 58 3.23 -32.04 -9.85
CA GLU A 58 2.20 -32.17 -8.81
C GLU A 58 1.03 -33.07 -9.26
N ARG A 59 0.71 -33.08 -10.56
CA ARG A 59 -0.38 -33.88 -11.14
C ARG A 59 -0.01 -35.34 -11.43
N ASP A 60 1.25 -35.63 -11.73
CA ASP A 60 1.75 -36.99 -11.97
C ASP A 60 3.18 -37.18 -11.40
N PRO A 61 3.31 -37.82 -10.21
CA PRO A 61 4.59 -37.99 -9.52
C PRO A 61 5.51 -39.06 -10.14
N THR A 62 5.10 -39.73 -11.23
CA THR A 62 5.95 -40.74 -11.86
C THR A 62 7.13 -40.08 -12.59
N ASN A 63 8.34 -40.60 -12.34
CA ASN A 63 9.63 -40.05 -12.80
C ASN A 63 9.99 -38.65 -12.24
N SER A 64 9.80 -38.46 -10.93
CA SER A 64 10.04 -37.19 -10.24
C SER A 64 11.48 -36.68 -10.31
N ALA A 65 12.48 -37.56 -10.25
CA ALA A 65 13.89 -37.14 -10.25
C ALA A 65 14.29 -36.41 -11.55
N ALA A 66 13.94 -36.95 -12.72
CA ALA A 66 14.27 -36.34 -14.00
C ALA A 66 13.52 -35.02 -14.25
N LYS A 67 12.27 -34.90 -13.77
CA LYS A 67 11.47 -33.68 -13.86
C LYS A 67 11.99 -32.60 -12.90
N VAL A 68 12.41 -32.96 -11.70
CA VAL A 68 13.04 -32.02 -10.74
C VAL A 68 14.37 -31.49 -11.27
N ASP A 69 15.19 -32.32 -11.92
CA ASP A 69 16.42 -31.88 -12.56
C ASP A 69 16.14 -30.93 -13.74
N SER A 70 15.05 -31.17 -14.50
CA SER A 70 14.58 -30.28 -15.57
C SER A 70 14.14 -28.91 -15.04
N ILE A 71 13.28 -28.88 -14.01
CA ILE A 71 12.82 -27.65 -13.34
C ILE A 71 14.00 -26.85 -12.81
N ARG A 72 14.96 -27.52 -12.15
CA ARG A 72 16.20 -26.88 -11.68
C ARG A 72 17.01 -26.29 -12.83
N GLY A 73 17.06 -26.97 -13.97
CA GLY A 73 17.70 -26.46 -15.19
C GLY A 73 17.04 -25.19 -15.73
N HIS A 74 15.71 -25.11 -15.72
CA HIS A 74 14.97 -23.92 -16.15
C HIS A 74 15.19 -22.73 -15.21
N TYR A 75 15.14 -22.92 -13.89
CA TYR A 75 15.46 -21.86 -12.93
C TYR A 75 16.92 -21.41 -12.98
N ALA A 76 17.86 -22.34 -13.20
CA ALA A 76 19.26 -21.98 -13.40
C ALA A 76 19.47 -21.15 -14.69
N THR A 77 18.64 -21.38 -15.71
CA THR A 77 18.63 -20.56 -16.94
C THR A 77 18.03 -19.19 -16.68
N ALA A 78 16.93 -19.11 -15.93
CA ALA A 78 16.32 -17.84 -15.52
C ALA A 78 17.28 -16.99 -14.68
N ALA A 79 18.03 -17.59 -13.74
CA ALA A 79 19.02 -16.87 -12.93
C ALA A 79 20.13 -16.24 -13.78
N LYS A 80 20.64 -16.96 -14.79
CA LYS A 80 21.64 -16.41 -15.73
C LYS A 80 21.09 -15.26 -16.58
N LEU A 81 19.84 -15.39 -17.04
CA LEU A 81 19.17 -14.33 -17.79
C LEU A 81 18.90 -13.10 -16.93
N PHE A 82 18.64 -13.29 -15.64
CA PHE A 82 18.51 -12.18 -14.69
C PHE A 82 19.83 -11.44 -14.50
N GLU A 83 20.95 -12.13 -14.31
CA GLU A 83 22.28 -11.51 -14.28
C GLU A 83 22.58 -10.74 -15.58
N GLU A 84 22.25 -11.32 -16.74
CA GLU A 84 22.41 -10.64 -18.03
C GLU A 84 21.54 -9.36 -18.13
N ILE A 85 20.30 -9.39 -17.64
CA ILE A 85 19.43 -8.20 -17.59
C ILE A 85 20.04 -7.11 -16.70
N GLN A 86 20.61 -7.48 -15.56
CA GLN A 86 21.26 -6.53 -14.64
C GLN A 86 22.53 -5.93 -15.25
N GLU A 87 23.32 -6.72 -15.97
CA GLU A 87 24.48 -6.23 -16.73
C GLU A 87 24.05 -5.24 -17.83
N ILE A 88 22.99 -5.56 -18.60
CA ILE A 88 22.48 -4.67 -19.65
C ILE A 88 21.95 -3.35 -19.05
N LYS A 89 21.21 -3.40 -17.93
CA LYS A 89 20.75 -2.21 -17.22
C LYS A 89 21.91 -1.33 -16.72
N ALA A 90 22.95 -1.96 -16.17
CA ALA A 90 24.15 -1.28 -15.71
C ALA A 90 24.92 -0.61 -16.87
N GLU A 91 25.00 -1.26 -18.03
CA GLU A 91 25.56 -0.69 -19.27
C GLU A 91 24.74 0.51 -19.80
N MET A 92 23.42 0.49 -19.60
CA MET A 92 22.50 1.58 -19.99
C MET A 92 22.53 2.76 -19.01
N GLY A 93 23.15 2.61 -17.84
CA GLY A 93 23.21 3.63 -16.80
C GLY A 93 21.86 3.84 -16.08
N GLU A 94 20.98 2.85 -16.12
CA GLU A 94 19.78 2.79 -15.30
C GLU A 94 20.18 2.23 -13.94
N SER A 95 20.32 3.10 -12.94
CA SER A 95 20.27 2.69 -11.53
C SER A 95 18.80 2.56 -11.15
N ASP A 96 18.42 1.42 -10.58
CA ASP A 96 17.10 1.22 -9.97
C ASP A 96 17.00 2.17 -8.74
N GLU A 97 16.64 3.44 -8.99
CA GLU A 97 15.86 4.22 -8.02
C GLU A 97 14.39 3.90 -8.30
N PRO A 98 13.61 3.43 -7.32
CA PRO A 98 12.22 3.07 -7.54
C PRO A 98 11.41 4.32 -7.93
N ASP A 99 10.76 4.21 -9.09
CA ASP A 99 9.78 5.14 -9.62
C ASP A 99 8.50 4.93 -8.79
N GLU A 100 8.17 5.86 -7.90
CA GLU A 100 6.96 5.85 -7.08
C GLU A 100 5.71 6.08 -7.95
N THR A 101 5.35 5.14 -8.82
CA THR A 101 3.98 5.02 -9.33
C THR A 101 3.71 3.57 -9.74
N GLU A 102 2.67 3.00 -9.11
CA GLU A 102 2.17 1.62 -9.29
C GLU A 102 2.96 0.51 -8.59
N GLU A 103 2.82 0.43 -7.27
CA GLU A 103 2.78 -0.88 -6.60
C GLU A 103 1.52 -1.00 -5.74
N SER A 104 0.76 -2.05 -6.04
CA SER A 104 -0.08 -2.74 -5.07
C SER A 104 0.72 -2.93 -3.78
N GLU A 105 0.18 -2.48 -2.66
CA GLU A 105 0.69 -2.79 -1.31
C GLU A 105 0.51 -4.29 -1.02
N GLU A 106 1.26 -5.15 -1.69
CA GLU A 106 1.92 -6.25 -1.01
C GLU A 106 3.00 -5.61 -0.15
N SER A 107 2.94 -5.91 1.14
CA SER A 107 3.91 -5.46 2.14
C SER A 107 5.33 -5.65 1.64
N GLU A 108 6.07 -4.55 1.44
CA GLU A 108 7.53 -4.60 1.40
C GLU A 108 8.01 -5.22 2.72
N GLU A 109 8.33 -6.51 2.67
CA GLU A 109 9.03 -7.21 3.74
C GLU A 109 10.38 -6.51 3.96
N PRO A 110 10.77 -6.21 5.21
CA PRO A 110 12.11 -5.72 5.45
C PRO A 110 13.11 -6.82 5.10
N GLU A 111 13.90 -6.63 4.04
CA GLU A 111 15.06 -7.47 3.73
C GLU A 111 15.97 -7.56 4.97
N LYS A 112 15.93 -8.68 5.70
CA LYS A 112 16.98 -8.99 6.68
C LYS A 112 17.12 -10.48 7.04
N LYS A 113 18.33 -10.94 6.69
CA LYS A 113 19.14 -12.05 7.20
C LYS A 113 18.63 -13.46 6.89
N HIS A 114 19.44 -14.17 6.11
CA HIS A 114 19.47 -15.63 5.99
C HIS A 114 19.07 -16.32 7.28
N LEU A 115 17.80 -16.71 7.37
CA LEU A 115 17.28 -17.66 8.34
C LEU A 115 17.05 -18.94 7.56
N ILE A 116 17.57 -20.03 8.11
CA ILE A 116 17.57 -21.38 7.54
C ILE A 116 16.14 -21.71 7.05
N GLU A 117 15.99 -22.03 5.75
CA GLU A 117 14.71 -22.41 5.11
C GLU A 117 14.27 -23.85 5.46
N GLU A 118 14.86 -24.46 6.49
CA GLU A 118 14.45 -25.78 6.96
C GLU A 118 13.43 -25.63 8.09
N ASP A 119 12.31 -26.36 7.97
CA ASP A 119 11.24 -26.40 8.97
C ASP A 119 11.74 -27.08 10.27
N ASP A 120 12.33 -26.27 11.15
CA ASP A 120 12.85 -26.63 12.47
C ASP A 120 11.75 -26.73 13.55
N SER A 121 10.52 -27.07 13.15
CA SER A 121 9.41 -27.34 14.07
C SER A 121 9.76 -28.37 15.14
N THR A 122 9.31 -28.14 16.37
CA THR A 122 9.36 -29.16 17.42
C THR A 122 8.28 -30.23 17.19
N ASP A 123 8.41 -31.39 17.84
CA ASP A 123 7.37 -32.43 17.76
C ASP A 123 6.04 -31.96 18.36
N LEU A 124 6.09 -31.14 19.40
CA LEU A 124 4.93 -30.45 19.99
C LEU A 124 4.24 -29.58 18.95
N MET A 125 4.98 -28.76 18.19
CA MET A 125 4.41 -27.93 17.13
C MET A 125 3.76 -28.78 16.04
N ARG A 126 4.41 -29.87 15.60
CA ARG A 126 3.82 -30.79 14.61
C ARG A 126 2.56 -31.50 15.15
N ALA A 127 2.49 -31.75 16.46
CA ALA A 127 1.29 -32.30 17.10
C ALA A 127 0.15 -31.27 17.13
N VAL A 128 0.47 -30.00 17.39
CA VAL A 128 -0.49 -28.89 17.29
C VAL A 128 -1.04 -28.76 15.88
N ASP A 129 -0.19 -28.83 14.84
CA ASP A 129 -0.61 -28.73 13.43
C ASP A 129 -1.61 -29.83 13.03
N ARG A 130 -1.59 -30.98 13.74
CA ARG A 130 -2.52 -32.11 13.54
C ARG A 130 -3.72 -32.08 14.48
N SER A 131 -3.83 -31.06 15.33
CA SER A 131 -4.82 -30.98 16.41
C SER A 131 -4.81 -32.21 17.35
N ASP A 132 -3.65 -32.84 17.56
CA ASP A 132 -3.53 -34.02 18.43
C ASP A 132 -3.36 -33.61 19.90
N VAL A 133 -4.49 -33.38 20.55
CA VAL A 133 -4.58 -32.90 21.94
C VAL A 133 -3.84 -33.82 22.92
N GLU A 134 -3.92 -35.14 22.73
CA GLU A 134 -3.31 -36.09 23.66
C GLU A 134 -1.78 -36.09 23.52
N VAL A 135 -1.26 -36.07 22.30
CA VAL A 135 0.18 -35.92 22.07
C VAL A 135 0.66 -34.57 22.60
N VAL A 136 -0.08 -33.49 22.38
CA VAL A 136 0.22 -32.16 22.95
C VAL A 136 0.34 -32.25 24.48
N LYS A 137 -0.65 -32.81 25.19
CA LYS A 137 -0.58 -32.98 26.66
C LYS A 137 0.67 -33.71 27.12
N THR A 138 1.09 -34.74 26.39
CA THR A 138 2.30 -35.51 26.73
C THR A 138 3.61 -34.74 26.46
N LEU A 139 3.63 -33.90 25.42
CA LEU A 139 4.83 -33.17 25.01
C LEU A 139 4.98 -31.80 25.69
N THR A 140 3.89 -31.18 26.18
CA THR A 140 3.91 -29.87 26.86
C THR A 140 4.94 -29.79 28.00
N PRO A 141 5.09 -30.79 28.90
CA PRO A 141 6.10 -30.73 29.95
C PRO A 141 7.56 -30.78 29.45
N LEU A 142 7.78 -31.26 28.23
CA LEU A 142 9.11 -31.45 27.64
C LEU A 142 9.51 -30.31 26.70
N GLN A 143 8.53 -29.78 25.95
CA GLN A 143 8.76 -28.86 24.84
C GLN A 143 7.95 -27.55 24.96
N GLY A 144 7.12 -27.39 25.99
CA GLY A 144 6.39 -26.14 26.23
C GLY A 144 7.35 -24.98 26.51
N GLY A 145 7.12 -23.86 25.84
CA GLY A 145 7.96 -22.66 25.92
C GLY A 145 9.17 -22.66 24.99
N VAL A 146 9.32 -23.69 24.15
CA VAL A 146 10.40 -23.76 23.16
C VAL A 146 9.98 -23.03 21.89
N LYS A 147 10.78 -22.05 21.48
CA LYS A 147 10.70 -21.43 20.15
C LYS A 147 11.42 -22.30 19.11
N MET A 148 10.87 -22.36 17.91
CA MET A 148 11.59 -22.91 16.76
C MET A 148 12.76 -21.99 16.39
N LYS A 149 13.78 -22.51 15.69
CA LYS A 149 14.99 -21.74 15.35
C LYS A 149 14.93 -21.06 13.97
N GLY A 150 14.01 -21.49 13.12
CA GLY A 150 13.85 -20.98 11.76
C GLY A 150 12.48 -20.37 11.55
N CYS A 151 11.96 -20.58 10.34
CA CYS A 151 10.62 -20.17 9.94
C CYS A 151 9.79 -21.39 9.52
N ALA A 152 8.48 -21.26 9.60
CA ALA A 152 7.54 -22.28 9.16
C ALA A 152 6.28 -21.59 8.65
N LEU A 153 5.69 -22.16 7.62
CA LEU A 153 4.39 -21.75 7.13
C LEU A 153 3.31 -22.35 8.04
N VAL A 154 2.54 -21.50 8.69
CA VAL A 154 1.46 -21.86 9.62
C VAL A 154 0.19 -21.18 9.12
N GLY A 155 -0.75 -21.97 8.59
CA GLY A 155 -1.83 -21.41 7.78
C GLY A 155 -1.28 -20.67 6.57
N ASP A 156 -1.71 -19.42 6.39
CA ASP A 156 -1.23 -18.53 5.32
C ASP A 156 -0.10 -17.60 5.79
N TRP A 157 0.47 -17.84 6.98
CA TRP A 157 1.45 -16.96 7.61
C TRP A 157 2.80 -17.63 7.76
N LYS A 158 3.85 -16.89 7.42
CA LYS A 158 5.23 -17.29 7.72
C LYS A 158 5.58 -16.82 9.12
N VAL A 159 5.62 -17.75 10.07
CA VAL A 159 5.97 -17.49 11.47
C VAL A 159 7.45 -17.73 11.65
N TYR A 160 8.15 -16.80 12.30
CA TYR A 160 9.59 -16.83 12.51
C TYR A 160 9.89 -16.94 14.01
N GLU A 161 10.66 -17.96 14.42
CA GLU A 161 10.89 -18.24 15.84
C GLU A 161 9.61 -18.39 16.68
N GLY A 162 8.53 -18.89 16.08
CA GLY A 162 7.24 -19.08 16.74
C GLY A 162 7.21 -20.19 17.78
N THR A 163 6.14 -20.21 18.59
CA THR A 163 5.85 -21.23 19.61
C THR A 163 4.69 -22.14 19.20
N ALA A 164 4.47 -23.22 19.96
CA ALA A 164 3.34 -24.13 19.72
C ALA A 164 1.98 -23.43 19.98
N LEU A 165 1.92 -22.53 20.97
CA LEU A 165 0.75 -21.71 21.28
C LEU A 165 0.37 -20.79 20.12
N MET A 166 1.34 -20.16 19.45
CA MET A 166 1.09 -19.31 18.28
C MET A 166 0.47 -20.10 17.13
N ARG A 167 0.93 -21.33 16.89
CA ARG A 167 0.32 -22.22 15.88
C ARG A 167 -1.09 -22.63 16.25
N ALA A 168 -1.31 -22.98 17.51
CA ALA A 168 -2.64 -23.32 18.01
C ALA A 168 -3.61 -22.15 17.86
N ALA A 169 -3.12 -20.91 18.04
CA ALA A 169 -3.88 -19.69 17.83
C ALA A 169 -4.20 -19.44 16.34
N VAL A 170 -3.25 -19.66 15.42
CA VAL A 170 -3.50 -19.55 13.96
C VAL A 170 -4.58 -20.54 13.52
N TYR A 171 -4.51 -21.80 13.97
CA TYR A 171 -5.48 -22.83 13.60
C TYR A 171 -6.78 -22.81 14.42
N GLY A 172 -6.89 -21.95 15.43
CA GLY A 172 -8.10 -21.84 16.27
C GLY A 172 -8.34 -23.04 17.19
N HIS A 173 -7.29 -23.79 17.55
CA HIS A 173 -7.38 -24.96 18.42
C HIS A 173 -7.52 -24.54 19.89
N ALA A 174 -8.72 -24.09 20.28
CA ALA A 174 -9.00 -23.51 21.60
C ALA A 174 -8.61 -24.42 22.78
N GLU A 175 -8.84 -25.73 22.70
CA GLU A 175 -8.42 -26.68 23.76
C GLU A 175 -6.90 -26.74 23.90
N ILE A 176 -6.17 -26.73 22.79
CA ILE A 176 -4.70 -26.71 22.80
C ILE A 176 -4.18 -25.36 23.31
N VAL A 177 -4.84 -24.26 22.95
CA VAL A 177 -4.53 -22.92 23.48
C VAL A 177 -4.66 -22.90 25.00
N GLU A 178 -5.75 -23.45 25.56
CA GLU A 178 -5.94 -23.53 27.02
C GLU A 178 -4.83 -24.34 27.70
N LEU A 179 -4.40 -25.45 27.10
CA LEU A 179 -3.32 -26.29 27.62
C LEU A 179 -1.95 -25.62 27.60
N LEU A 180 -1.66 -24.82 26.57
CA LEU A 180 -0.35 -24.22 26.34
C LEU A 180 -0.22 -22.81 26.95
N ALA A 181 -1.34 -22.10 27.16
CA ALA A 181 -1.33 -20.71 27.62
C ALA A 181 -0.55 -20.51 28.93
N GLU A 182 -0.66 -21.42 29.90
CA GLU A 182 0.08 -21.34 31.18
C GLU A 182 1.61 -21.49 31.05
N LYS A 183 2.10 -21.97 29.90
CA LYS A 183 3.54 -22.20 29.65
C LYS A 183 4.14 -21.22 28.68
N GLU A 184 3.34 -20.72 27.75
CA GLU A 184 3.82 -19.93 26.61
C GLU A 184 3.23 -18.52 26.56
N GLU A 185 2.48 -18.10 27.60
CA GLU A 185 1.94 -16.74 27.68
C GLU A 185 3.03 -15.66 27.55
N GLY A 186 2.74 -14.66 26.73
CA GLY A 186 3.59 -13.50 26.56
C GLY A 186 4.87 -13.76 25.74
N LEU A 187 5.08 -14.99 25.27
CA LEU A 187 6.12 -15.27 24.28
C LEU A 187 5.75 -14.61 22.95
N ARG A 188 6.78 -14.15 22.25
CA ARG A 188 6.68 -13.44 20.98
C ARG A 188 7.50 -14.12 19.90
N ASP A 189 7.05 -14.07 18.67
CA ASP A 189 7.85 -14.48 17.51
C ASP A 189 8.97 -13.44 17.24
N SER A 190 9.75 -13.59 16.17
CA SER A 190 10.85 -12.66 15.87
C SER A 190 10.40 -11.26 15.46
N ASN A 191 9.13 -11.08 15.11
CA ASN A 191 8.51 -9.81 14.73
C ASN A 191 7.70 -9.21 15.90
N GLY A 192 7.78 -9.83 17.09
CA GLY A 192 7.06 -9.39 18.27
C GLY A 192 5.62 -9.90 18.36
N TRP A 193 5.14 -10.73 17.43
CA TRP A 193 3.75 -11.21 17.41
C TRP A 193 3.47 -12.20 18.55
N THR A 194 2.33 -12.03 19.21
CA THR A 194 1.85 -12.94 20.25
C THR A 194 0.78 -13.89 19.72
N ALA A 195 0.47 -14.95 20.45
CA ALA A 195 -0.61 -15.87 20.10
C ALA A 195 -1.97 -15.17 20.01
N LEU A 196 -2.24 -14.18 20.87
CA LEU A 196 -3.45 -13.36 20.84
C LEU A 196 -3.59 -12.59 19.52
N MET A 197 -2.50 -12.02 19.00
CA MET A 197 -2.50 -11.30 17.73
C MET A 197 -2.82 -12.22 16.56
N PHE A 198 -2.22 -13.43 16.53
CA PHE A 198 -2.57 -14.46 15.55
C PHE A 198 -4.03 -14.88 15.65
N ALA A 199 -4.53 -15.19 16.85
CA ALA A 199 -5.94 -15.56 17.05
C ALA A 199 -6.90 -14.47 16.57
N ALA A 200 -6.57 -13.20 16.82
CA ALA A 200 -7.36 -12.06 16.38
C ALA A 200 -7.30 -11.86 14.85
N ALA A 201 -6.12 -12.05 14.23
CA ALA A 201 -5.94 -11.97 12.78
C ALA A 201 -6.70 -13.04 11.99
N TYR A 202 -7.01 -14.18 12.62
CA TYR A 202 -7.80 -15.27 12.02
C TYR A 202 -9.25 -15.36 12.56
N GLY A 203 -9.66 -14.45 13.43
CA GLY A 203 -11.06 -14.39 13.91
C GLY A 203 -11.44 -15.49 14.92
N HIS A 204 -10.47 -16.11 15.58
CA HIS A 204 -10.71 -17.21 16.52
C HIS A 204 -11.13 -16.69 17.91
N VAL A 205 -12.40 -16.29 18.03
CA VAL A 205 -12.99 -15.65 19.22
C VAL A 205 -12.70 -16.40 20.54
N HIS A 206 -12.77 -17.74 20.52
CA HIS A 206 -12.51 -18.55 21.72
C HIS A 206 -11.04 -18.48 22.15
N CYS A 207 -10.10 -18.53 21.20
CA CYS A 207 -8.67 -18.36 21.48
C CYS A 207 -8.39 -16.94 22.00
N VAL A 208 -9.00 -15.91 21.39
CA VAL A 208 -8.92 -14.52 21.86
C VAL A 208 -9.37 -14.42 23.31
N LYS A 209 -10.51 -15.01 23.67
CA LYS A 209 -11.03 -14.99 25.04
C LYS A 209 -10.09 -15.65 26.05
N LEU A 210 -9.46 -16.77 25.69
CA LEU A 210 -8.52 -17.48 26.55
C LEU A 210 -7.21 -16.70 26.76
N LEU A 211 -6.75 -16.00 25.73
CA LEU A 211 -5.46 -15.30 25.73
C LEU A 211 -5.55 -13.85 26.22
N LEU A 212 -6.74 -13.23 26.21
CA LEU A 212 -6.94 -11.81 26.52
C LEU A 212 -6.39 -11.38 27.89
N GLU A 213 -6.60 -12.18 28.93
CA GLU A 213 -6.11 -11.82 30.27
C GLU A 213 -4.59 -11.93 30.41
N LYS A 214 -3.96 -12.70 29.53
CA LYS A 214 -2.53 -13.02 29.58
C LYS A 214 -1.71 -12.11 28.67
N GLU A 215 -2.23 -11.81 27.48
CA GLU A 215 -1.52 -11.10 26.42
C GLU A 215 -2.17 -9.78 25.98
N GLY A 216 -3.36 -9.46 26.50
CA GLY A 216 -4.07 -8.23 26.14
C GLY A 216 -3.26 -6.98 26.48
N GLY A 217 -3.18 -6.05 25.52
CA GLY A 217 -2.38 -4.83 25.64
C GLY A 217 -0.92 -4.98 25.20
N MET A 218 -0.49 -6.17 24.79
CA MET A 218 0.82 -6.36 24.16
C MET A 218 0.82 -5.81 22.73
N GLN A 219 1.99 -5.38 22.29
CA GLN A 219 2.25 -4.86 20.94
C GLN A 219 3.42 -5.63 20.31
N CYS A 220 3.36 -5.85 19.00
CA CYS A 220 4.49 -6.36 18.23
C CYS A 220 5.57 -5.27 18.07
N ASP A 221 6.66 -5.57 17.37
CA ASP A 221 7.79 -4.65 17.24
C ASP A 221 7.42 -3.36 16.48
N ASP A 222 6.41 -3.44 15.60
CA ASP A 222 5.84 -2.30 14.89
C ASP A 222 4.78 -1.53 15.69
N GLY A 223 4.50 -1.92 16.94
CA GLY A 223 3.45 -1.32 17.76
C GLY A 223 2.05 -1.87 17.49
N TRP A 224 1.91 -2.85 16.59
CA TRP A 224 0.63 -3.43 16.19
C TRP A 224 -0.01 -4.29 17.30
N THR A 225 -1.34 -4.22 17.43
CA THR A 225 -2.11 -4.94 18.48
C THR A 225 -3.01 -6.04 17.91
N ALA A 226 -3.58 -6.86 18.80
CA ALA A 226 -4.60 -7.82 18.42
C ALA A 226 -5.90 -7.13 17.98
N LEU A 227 -6.27 -6.01 18.60
CA LEU A 227 -7.43 -5.20 18.20
C LEU A 227 -7.28 -4.67 16.77
N MET A 228 -6.10 -4.18 16.39
CA MET A 228 -5.81 -3.74 15.01
C MET A 228 -5.91 -4.90 14.02
N SER A 229 -5.44 -6.10 14.40
CA SER A 229 -5.57 -7.31 13.57
C SER A 229 -7.02 -7.73 13.35
N ALA A 230 -7.84 -7.73 14.41
CA ALA A 230 -9.28 -8.01 14.31
C ALA A 230 -10.01 -6.95 13.47
N ALA A 231 -9.64 -5.68 13.64
CA ALA A 231 -10.23 -4.55 12.90
C ALA A 231 -9.91 -4.62 11.40
N LYS A 232 -8.64 -4.89 11.03
CA LYS A 232 -8.18 -5.05 9.65
C LYS A 232 -8.94 -6.11 8.87
N HIS A 233 -9.34 -7.20 9.52
CA HIS A 233 -10.04 -8.32 8.88
C HIS A 233 -11.55 -8.35 9.15
N GLY A 234 -12.09 -7.36 9.88
CA GLY A 234 -13.53 -7.25 10.12
C GLY A 234 -14.09 -8.20 11.19
N TYR A 235 -13.27 -8.78 12.06
CA TYR A 235 -13.71 -9.73 13.09
C TYR A 235 -14.30 -9.01 14.31
N THR A 236 -15.56 -8.59 14.18
CA THR A 236 -16.30 -7.79 15.17
C THR A 236 -16.39 -8.47 16.54
N ASP A 237 -16.53 -9.80 16.60
CA ASP A 237 -16.63 -10.52 17.88
C ASP A 237 -15.31 -10.54 18.66
N CYS A 238 -14.18 -10.72 17.96
CA CYS A 238 -12.85 -10.57 18.56
C CYS A 238 -12.64 -9.13 19.05
N LEU A 239 -13.04 -8.16 18.21
CA LEU A 239 -12.93 -6.74 18.51
C LEU A 239 -13.67 -6.39 19.81
N ARG A 240 -14.90 -6.88 20.01
CA ARG A 240 -15.68 -6.65 21.25
C ARG A 240 -14.95 -7.10 22.52
N LEU A 241 -14.19 -8.18 22.46
CA LEU A 241 -13.40 -8.68 23.60
C LEU A 241 -12.17 -7.81 23.87
N LEU A 242 -11.55 -7.28 22.82
CA LEU A 242 -10.28 -6.56 22.89
C LEU A 242 -10.43 -5.06 23.24
N LEU A 243 -11.61 -4.48 22.98
CA LEU A 243 -11.88 -3.04 23.14
C LEU A 243 -11.46 -2.47 24.50
N GLU A 244 -11.74 -3.16 25.60
CA GLU A 244 -11.48 -2.61 26.95
C GLU A 244 -10.00 -2.46 27.25
N LYS A 245 -9.14 -3.30 26.65
CA LYS A 245 -7.70 -3.31 26.92
C LYS A 245 -6.87 -2.56 25.89
N GLU A 246 -7.31 -2.51 24.64
CA GLU A 246 -6.45 -2.09 23.52
C GLU A 246 -6.98 -0.87 22.74
N SER A 247 -8.18 -0.36 23.05
CA SER A 247 -8.71 0.81 22.32
C SER A 247 -7.86 2.06 22.54
N GLY A 248 -7.64 2.84 21.49
CA GLY A 248 -6.87 4.09 21.53
C GLY A 248 -5.36 3.89 21.49
N VAL A 249 -4.89 2.65 21.38
CA VAL A 249 -3.48 2.35 21.12
C VAL A 249 -3.16 2.69 19.67
N GLN A 250 -1.98 3.28 19.44
CA GLN A 250 -1.44 3.57 18.12
C GLN A 250 -0.17 2.74 17.88
N ASP A 251 0.02 2.30 16.64
CA ASP A 251 1.25 1.64 16.22
C ASP A 251 2.39 2.66 15.99
N ASN A 252 3.56 2.21 15.55
CA ASN A 252 4.72 3.08 15.33
C ASN A 252 4.50 4.13 14.23
N LYS A 253 3.52 3.95 13.33
CA LYS A 253 3.10 4.91 12.31
C LYS A 253 1.94 5.79 12.77
N GLY A 254 1.44 5.61 13.99
CA GLY A 254 0.29 6.33 14.51
C GLY A 254 -1.06 5.70 14.13
N TRP A 255 -1.09 4.53 13.49
CA TRP A 255 -2.32 3.89 13.07
C TRP A 255 -3.11 3.34 14.24
N THR A 256 -4.43 3.52 14.20
CA THR A 256 -5.38 2.93 15.14
C THR A 256 -6.11 1.72 14.55
N ALA A 257 -6.83 0.99 15.39
CA ALA A 257 -7.74 -0.06 14.92
C ALA A 257 -8.85 0.53 14.04
N LEU A 258 -9.35 1.74 14.35
CA LEU A 258 -10.39 2.42 13.56
C LEU A 258 -9.90 2.72 12.15
N MET A 259 -8.68 3.27 11.99
CA MET A 259 -8.08 3.52 10.68
C MET A 259 -7.96 2.23 9.87
N SER A 260 -7.53 1.14 10.52
CA SER A 260 -7.42 -0.19 9.90
C SER A 260 -8.76 -0.74 9.43
N ALA A 261 -9.80 -0.70 10.27
CA ALA A 261 -11.16 -1.12 9.91
C ALA A 261 -11.72 -0.30 8.75
N VAL A 262 -11.49 1.01 8.77
CA VAL A 262 -12.01 1.94 7.78
C VAL A 262 -11.33 1.78 6.42
N LYS A 263 -10.00 1.64 6.37
CA LYS A 263 -9.27 1.36 5.11
C LYS A 263 -9.80 0.11 4.40
N HIS A 264 -10.26 -0.88 5.16
CA HIS A 264 -10.80 -2.15 4.63
C HIS A 264 -12.34 -2.19 4.55
N GLY A 265 -13.04 -1.09 4.86
CA GLY A 265 -14.50 -0.97 4.70
C GLY A 265 -15.34 -1.73 5.74
N HIS A 266 -14.78 -2.05 6.91
CA HIS A 266 -15.47 -2.80 7.96
C HIS A 266 -16.34 -1.91 8.85
N ILE A 267 -17.57 -1.62 8.40
CA ILE A 267 -18.53 -0.73 9.06
C ILE A 267 -18.88 -1.16 10.49
N ASP A 268 -19.05 -2.46 10.74
CA ASP A 268 -19.41 -2.94 12.08
C ASP A 268 -18.27 -2.70 13.09
N CYS A 269 -17.01 -2.87 12.66
CA CYS A 269 -15.83 -2.52 13.45
C CYS A 269 -15.75 -1.00 13.68
N LEU A 270 -15.99 -0.20 12.64
CA LEU A 270 -16.05 1.26 12.74
C LEU A 270 -17.03 1.71 13.84
N ASN A 271 -18.27 1.19 13.82
CA ASN A 271 -19.30 1.58 14.79
C ASN A 271 -18.90 1.28 16.25
N LEU A 272 -18.09 0.26 16.48
CA LEU A 272 -17.60 -0.07 17.82
C LEU A 272 -16.41 0.78 18.27
N LEU A 273 -15.58 1.22 17.33
CA LEU A 273 -14.35 1.96 17.61
C LEU A 273 -14.55 3.48 17.60
N LEU A 274 -15.54 3.98 16.85
CA LEU A 274 -15.74 5.42 16.60
C LEU A 274 -15.78 6.26 17.88
N GLU A 275 -16.46 5.79 18.92
CA GLU A 275 -16.58 6.55 20.16
C GLU A 275 -15.25 6.68 20.92
N ARG A 276 -14.36 5.70 20.77
CA ARG A 276 -13.08 5.63 21.51
C ARG A 276 -11.91 6.19 20.73
N GLU A 277 -11.91 6.02 19.40
CA GLU A 277 -10.76 6.32 18.55
C GLU A 277 -11.03 7.42 17.52
N GLY A 278 -12.28 7.86 17.37
CA GLY A 278 -12.62 8.92 16.42
C GLY A 278 -11.92 10.23 16.74
N GLY A 279 -11.31 10.83 15.73
CA GLY A 279 -10.53 12.06 15.82
C GLY A 279 -9.04 11.86 16.14
N ILE A 280 -8.59 10.63 16.38
CA ILE A 280 -7.15 10.33 16.48
C ILE A 280 -6.52 10.47 15.09
N GLN A 281 -5.30 11.02 15.05
CA GLN A 281 -4.52 11.22 13.84
C GLN A 281 -3.28 10.33 13.85
N ASP A 282 -2.90 9.80 12.69
CA ASP A 282 -1.62 9.12 12.51
C ASP A 282 -0.45 10.12 12.49
N ASN A 283 0.78 9.62 12.32
CA ASN A 283 1.98 10.46 12.35
C ASN A 283 2.06 11.47 11.18
N GLU A 284 1.29 11.26 10.11
CA GLU A 284 1.16 12.18 8.98
C GLU A 284 -0.05 13.11 9.13
N GLY A 285 -0.79 13.02 10.25
CA GLY A 285 -1.99 13.80 10.51
C GLY A 285 -3.25 13.22 9.86
N GLY A 286 -3.18 12.04 9.26
CA GLY A 286 -4.30 11.34 8.64
C GLY A 286 -5.32 10.88 9.68
N THR A 287 -6.59 11.20 9.45
CA THR A 287 -7.71 10.68 10.26
C THR A 287 -8.34 9.46 9.58
N ALA A 288 -9.16 8.70 10.31
CA ALA A 288 -9.92 7.60 9.72
C ALA A 288 -10.81 8.08 8.55
N LEU A 289 -11.40 9.28 8.63
CA LEU A 289 -12.17 9.88 7.55
C LEU A 289 -11.34 10.12 6.29
N MET A 290 -10.07 10.55 6.42
CA MET A 290 -9.16 10.71 5.28
C MET A 290 -8.87 9.36 4.61
N TRP A 291 -8.61 8.32 5.41
CA TRP A 291 -8.40 6.96 4.90
C TRP A 291 -9.68 6.36 4.25
N ALA A 292 -10.87 6.70 4.76
CA ALA A 292 -12.14 6.36 4.12
C ALA A 292 -12.29 7.03 2.74
N GLY A 293 -11.93 8.32 2.67
CA GLY A 293 -11.92 9.11 1.45
C GLY A 293 -10.97 8.54 0.39
N GLN A 294 -9.76 8.15 0.80
CA GLN A 294 -8.77 7.50 -0.07
C GLN A 294 -9.27 6.16 -0.62
N SER A 295 -9.82 5.32 0.27
CA SER A 295 -10.24 3.96 -0.06
C SER A 295 -11.56 3.93 -0.85
N GLY A 296 -12.36 5.00 -0.79
CA GLY A 296 -13.64 5.11 -1.49
C GLY A 296 -14.82 4.49 -0.74
N HIS A 297 -14.70 4.29 0.58
CA HIS A 297 -15.76 3.69 1.40
C HIS A 297 -16.77 4.74 1.86
N ALA A 298 -17.70 5.10 0.98
CA ALA A 298 -18.68 6.17 1.19
C ALA A 298 -19.55 5.99 2.45
N ASP A 299 -19.90 4.75 2.81
CA ASP A 299 -20.64 4.48 4.05
C ASP A 299 -19.81 4.78 5.31
N CYS A 300 -18.50 4.49 5.28
CA CYS A 300 -17.59 4.87 6.36
C CYS A 300 -17.46 6.40 6.45
N VAL A 301 -17.34 7.08 5.30
CA VAL A 301 -17.33 8.56 5.24
C VAL A 301 -18.55 9.16 5.93
N LYS A 302 -19.75 8.65 5.61
CA LYS A 302 -21.01 9.13 6.18
C LYS A 302 -21.05 9.03 7.71
N LEU A 303 -20.52 7.94 8.28
CA LEU A 303 -20.50 7.71 9.72
C LEU A 303 -19.44 8.57 10.44
N LEU A 304 -18.27 8.72 9.82
CA LEU A 304 -17.14 9.46 10.40
C LEU A 304 -17.32 10.98 10.31
N MET A 305 -18.04 11.47 9.32
CA MET A 305 -18.20 12.91 9.03
C MET A 305 -18.79 13.72 10.19
N GLU A 306 -19.58 13.11 11.09
CA GLU A 306 -20.08 13.82 12.28
C GLU A 306 -18.99 14.10 13.32
N LYS A 307 -17.99 13.23 13.43
CA LYS A 307 -16.95 13.32 14.46
C LYS A 307 -15.64 13.90 13.93
N GLU A 308 -15.32 13.64 12.67
CA GLU A 308 -14.02 13.98 12.06
C GLU A 308 -14.11 15.00 10.93
N GLY A 309 -15.32 15.37 10.49
CA GLY A 309 -15.51 16.31 9.39
C GLY A 309 -14.85 17.66 9.67
N GLY A 310 -14.01 18.12 8.75
CA GLY A 310 -13.30 19.40 8.85
C GLY A 310 -12.00 19.36 9.66
N ILE A 311 -11.60 18.20 10.20
CA ILE A 311 -10.24 18.04 10.74
C ILE A 311 -9.24 18.12 9.58
N GLN A 312 -8.19 18.92 9.77
CA GLN A 312 -7.09 19.01 8.81
C GLN A 312 -5.85 18.28 9.35
N GLY A 313 -5.27 17.43 8.50
CA GLY A 313 -4.01 16.74 8.75
C GLY A 313 -2.80 17.63 8.48
N SER A 314 -1.63 17.00 8.33
CA SER A 314 -0.41 17.73 7.97
C SER A 314 -0.60 18.48 6.65
N ASN A 315 -0.03 19.69 6.56
CA ASN A 315 -0.14 20.55 5.37
C ASN A 315 -1.58 20.89 4.94
N GLY A 316 -2.56 20.76 5.84
CA GLY A 316 -3.95 21.13 5.58
C GLY A 316 -4.73 20.09 4.78
N TRP A 317 -4.24 18.85 4.65
CA TRP A 317 -4.98 17.77 4.00
C TRP A 317 -6.33 17.55 4.70
N THR A 318 -7.39 17.40 3.91
CA THR A 318 -8.73 17.05 4.40
C THR A 318 -9.21 15.80 3.67
N ALA A 319 -10.24 15.13 4.21
CA ALA A 319 -10.78 13.93 3.56
C ALA A 319 -11.32 14.22 2.17
N LEU A 320 -11.92 15.41 1.96
CA LEU A 320 -12.40 15.85 0.66
C LEU A 320 -11.27 15.96 -0.37
N ILE A 321 -10.12 16.53 0.03
CA ILE A 321 -8.96 16.67 -0.86
C ILE A 321 -8.39 15.29 -1.21
N VAL A 322 -8.25 14.40 -0.22
CA VAL A 322 -7.77 13.02 -0.42
C VAL A 322 -8.73 12.22 -1.33
N ALA A 323 -10.05 12.32 -1.13
CA ALA A 323 -11.04 11.66 -1.97
C ALA A 323 -11.04 12.20 -3.41
N ALA A 324 -10.83 13.51 -3.57
CA ALA A 324 -10.74 14.17 -4.86
C ALA A 324 -9.47 13.76 -5.62
N GLU A 325 -8.33 13.65 -4.92
CA GLU A 325 -7.07 13.16 -5.45
C GLU A 325 -7.19 11.73 -6.01
N HIS A 326 -7.93 10.85 -5.31
CA HIS A 326 -8.12 9.44 -5.70
C HIS A 326 -9.38 9.18 -6.53
N GLY A 327 -10.08 10.24 -6.95
CA GLY A 327 -11.23 10.13 -7.86
C GLY A 327 -12.49 9.48 -7.26
N LYS A 328 -12.64 9.49 -5.93
CA LYS A 328 -13.76 8.86 -5.23
C LYS A 328 -14.99 9.78 -5.19
N ALA A 329 -15.70 9.87 -6.32
CA ALA A 329 -16.81 10.81 -6.52
C ALA A 329 -17.91 10.71 -5.44
N ASP A 330 -18.31 9.50 -5.03
CA ASP A 330 -19.35 9.31 -4.00
C ASP A 330 -18.91 9.87 -2.63
N CYS A 331 -17.63 9.68 -2.27
CA CYS A 331 -17.06 10.28 -1.06
C CYS A 331 -16.99 11.81 -1.17
N VAL A 332 -16.60 12.33 -2.34
CA VAL A 332 -16.57 13.77 -2.61
C VAL A 332 -17.95 14.39 -2.42
N GLU A 333 -19.01 13.78 -2.98
CA GLU A 333 -20.39 14.28 -2.83
C GLU A 333 -20.80 14.41 -1.36
N LEU A 334 -20.48 13.42 -0.52
CA LEU A 334 -20.79 13.44 0.91
C LEU A 334 -19.98 14.50 1.67
N LEU A 335 -18.67 14.58 1.39
CA LEU A 335 -17.74 15.46 2.11
C LEU A 335 -17.92 16.94 1.75
N LEU A 336 -18.48 17.23 0.57
CA LEU A 336 -18.66 18.60 0.08
C LEU A 336 -19.41 19.50 1.06
N GLU A 337 -20.40 18.97 1.77
CA GLU A 337 -21.23 19.76 2.69
C GLU A 337 -20.39 20.39 3.80
N LYS A 338 -19.54 19.58 4.46
CA LYS A 338 -18.74 20.01 5.61
C LYS A 338 -17.36 20.58 5.24
N GLU A 339 -16.71 20.05 4.22
CA GLU A 339 -15.31 20.38 3.91
C GLU A 339 -15.13 21.23 2.66
N GLY A 340 -16.19 21.45 1.87
CA GLY A 340 -16.07 22.22 0.63
C GLY A 340 -15.57 23.64 0.87
N GLY A 341 -14.51 24.02 0.15
CA GLY A 341 -13.86 25.31 0.29
C GLY A 341 -12.72 25.35 1.30
N LEU A 342 -12.40 24.25 1.98
CA LEU A 342 -11.15 24.13 2.74
C LEU A 342 -9.95 24.04 1.80
N GLN A 343 -8.81 24.57 2.26
CA GLN A 343 -7.57 24.63 1.49
C GLN A 343 -6.42 24.01 2.28
N LYS A 344 -5.48 23.42 1.54
CA LYS A 344 -4.15 23.09 2.05
C LYS A 344 -3.34 24.34 2.39
N THR A 345 -2.20 24.15 3.04
CA THR A 345 -1.28 25.24 3.39
C THR A 345 -0.71 25.97 2.17
N ASP A 346 -0.63 25.30 1.03
CA ASP A 346 -0.25 25.87 -0.27
C ASP A 346 -1.41 26.55 -1.02
N GLY A 347 -2.61 26.58 -0.42
CA GLY A 347 -3.82 27.15 -1.02
C GLY A 347 -4.54 26.21 -1.99
N THR A 348 -4.03 24.99 -2.23
CA THR A 348 -4.71 24.06 -3.15
C THR A 348 -6.00 23.52 -2.55
N THR A 349 -7.02 23.36 -3.41
CA THR A 349 -8.36 22.83 -3.04
C THR A 349 -8.57 21.43 -3.59
N ALA A 350 -9.61 20.74 -3.13
CA ALA A 350 -10.00 19.43 -3.65
C ALA A 350 -10.24 19.46 -5.18
N LEU A 351 -10.86 20.53 -5.70
CA LEU A 351 -11.08 20.72 -7.14
C LEU A 351 -9.75 20.72 -7.92
N MET A 352 -8.70 21.38 -7.41
CA MET A 352 -7.40 21.43 -8.07
C MET A 352 -6.75 20.03 -8.14
N TRP A 353 -6.84 19.24 -7.06
CA TRP A 353 -6.34 17.87 -7.03
C TRP A 353 -7.14 16.92 -7.93
N ALA A 354 -8.48 17.03 -7.95
CA ALA A 354 -9.32 16.28 -8.89
C ALA A 354 -8.98 16.59 -10.35
N VAL A 355 -8.71 17.86 -10.67
CA VAL A 355 -8.29 18.28 -12.01
C VAL A 355 -6.92 17.73 -12.35
N GLN A 356 -5.93 17.89 -11.46
CA GLN A 356 -4.56 17.44 -11.71
C GLN A 356 -4.50 15.95 -12.07
N ASN A 357 -5.30 15.12 -11.39
CA ASN A 357 -5.41 13.69 -11.64
C ASN A 357 -6.46 13.31 -12.71
N GLY A 358 -7.18 14.27 -13.29
CA GLY A 358 -8.10 14.05 -14.41
C GLY A 358 -9.44 13.42 -14.02
N HIS A 359 -9.85 13.53 -12.75
CA HIS A 359 -11.07 12.94 -12.24
C HIS A 359 -12.31 13.81 -12.52
N ALA A 360 -12.74 13.82 -13.79
CA ALA A 360 -13.85 14.65 -14.27
C ALA A 360 -15.18 14.47 -13.50
N GLY A 361 -15.41 13.28 -12.90
CA GLY A 361 -16.56 13.04 -12.02
C GLY A 361 -16.52 13.93 -10.77
N CYS A 362 -15.39 13.95 -10.06
CA CYS A 362 -15.17 14.82 -8.91
C CYS A 362 -15.21 16.30 -9.31
N VAL A 363 -14.64 16.66 -10.46
CA VAL A 363 -14.66 18.05 -10.97
C VAL A 363 -16.08 18.57 -11.13
N ARG A 364 -17.00 17.76 -11.67
CA ARG A 364 -18.41 18.16 -11.80
C ARG A 364 -19.07 18.47 -10.45
N LEU A 365 -18.78 17.68 -9.43
CA LEU A 365 -19.34 17.87 -8.08
C LEU A 365 -18.74 19.10 -7.39
N LEU A 366 -17.43 19.28 -7.52
CA LEU A 366 -16.68 20.32 -6.81
C LEU A 366 -16.81 21.71 -7.45
N ALA A 367 -17.02 21.79 -8.76
CA ALA A 367 -17.00 23.06 -9.51
C ALA A 367 -18.02 24.09 -9.01
N ASP A 368 -19.16 23.67 -8.46
CA ASP A 368 -20.17 24.62 -7.98
C ASP A 368 -19.80 25.27 -6.65
N LYS A 369 -18.95 24.63 -5.85
CA LYS A 369 -18.53 25.15 -4.54
C LYS A 369 -17.13 25.75 -4.54
N GLU A 370 -16.22 25.25 -5.38
CA GLU A 370 -14.80 25.63 -5.34
C GLU A 370 -14.29 26.36 -6.59
N ALA A 371 -15.08 26.47 -7.66
CA ALA A 371 -14.61 27.18 -8.85
C ALA A 371 -14.33 28.66 -8.56
N GLY A 372 -13.20 29.14 -9.08
CA GLY A 372 -12.67 30.47 -8.85
C GLY A 372 -11.79 30.62 -7.62
N MET A 373 -11.65 29.57 -6.79
CA MET A 373 -10.63 29.53 -5.75
C MET A 373 -9.22 29.46 -6.36
N GLN A 374 -8.24 29.99 -5.64
CA GLN A 374 -6.86 30.14 -6.10
C GLN A 374 -5.88 29.59 -5.06
N ASP A 375 -4.81 28.95 -5.55
CA ASP A 375 -3.67 28.56 -4.71
C ASP A 375 -2.82 29.78 -4.31
N ASN A 376 -1.74 29.56 -3.57
CA ASN A 376 -0.83 30.63 -3.13
C ASN A 376 -0.08 31.33 -4.29
N ASN A 377 -0.16 30.81 -5.52
CA ASN A 377 0.38 31.43 -6.73
C ASN A 377 -0.71 32.14 -7.57
N GLY A 378 -1.96 32.14 -7.12
CA GLY A 378 -3.11 32.64 -7.88
C GLY A 378 -3.64 31.66 -8.93
N CYS A 379 -3.11 30.43 -9.01
CA CYS A 379 -3.53 29.45 -10.00
C CYS A 379 -4.92 28.90 -9.64
N THR A 380 -5.85 28.95 -10.59
CA THR A 380 -7.20 28.35 -10.46
C THR A 380 -7.19 26.90 -10.95
N ALA A 381 -8.24 26.14 -10.66
CA ALA A 381 -8.39 24.77 -11.14
C ALA A 381 -8.29 24.65 -12.67
N LEU A 382 -8.82 25.62 -13.43
CA LEU A 382 -8.66 25.66 -14.89
C LEU A 382 -7.20 25.77 -15.32
N ILE A 383 -6.38 26.57 -14.62
CA ILE A 383 -4.94 26.67 -14.91
C ILE A 383 -4.24 25.32 -14.68
N PHE A 384 -4.62 24.59 -13.62
CA PHE A 384 -4.15 23.21 -13.41
C PHE A 384 -4.60 22.27 -14.54
N ALA A 385 -5.84 22.40 -15.02
CA ALA A 385 -6.37 21.58 -16.12
C ALA A 385 -5.57 21.75 -17.40
N VAL A 386 -5.23 23.00 -17.74
CA VAL A 386 -4.41 23.33 -18.90
C VAL A 386 -2.99 22.78 -18.76
N ARG A 387 -2.35 22.95 -17.59
CA ARG A 387 -0.99 22.42 -17.34
C ARG A 387 -0.94 20.90 -17.44
N GLY A 388 -2.01 20.21 -17.01
CA GLY A 388 -2.13 18.76 -17.08
C GLY A 388 -2.69 18.21 -18.40
N GLY A 389 -3.01 19.05 -19.40
CA GLY A 389 -3.61 18.62 -20.67
C GLY A 389 -4.99 17.96 -20.51
N ARG A 390 -5.76 18.34 -19.47
CA ARG A 390 -7.02 17.68 -19.10
C ARG A 390 -8.21 18.30 -19.83
N VAL A 391 -8.34 18.00 -21.12
CA VAL A 391 -9.35 18.60 -22.02
C VAL A 391 -10.78 18.56 -21.46
N GLU A 392 -11.21 17.43 -20.89
CA GLU A 392 -12.56 17.33 -20.31
C GLU A 392 -12.73 18.22 -19.07
N CYS A 393 -11.69 18.39 -18.24
CA CYS A 393 -11.73 19.29 -17.09
C CYS A 393 -11.76 20.76 -17.53
N VAL A 394 -11.05 21.10 -18.61
CA VAL A 394 -11.10 22.44 -19.22
C VAL A 394 -12.54 22.80 -19.61
N LYS A 395 -13.24 21.89 -20.30
CA LYS A 395 -14.65 22.10 -20.70
C LYS A 395 -15.57 22.35 -19.49
N LEU A 396 -15.34 21.65 -18.38
CA LEU A 396 -16.12 21.80 -17.15
C LEU A 396 -15.85 23.09 -16.37
N LEU A 397 -14.69 23.72 -16.60
CA LEU A 397 -14.20 24.88 -15.83
C LEU A 397 -14.11 26.17 -16.65
N MET A 398 -14.80 26.25 -17.79
CA MET A 398 -14.82 27.44 -18.65
C MET A 398 -15.29 28.73 -17.94
N ARG A 399 -15.98 28.60 -16.80
CA ARG A 399 -16.36 29.74 -15.95
C ARG A 399 -15.15 30.49 -15.36
N GLU A 400 -13.97 29.86 -15.30
CA GLU A 400 -12.73 30.46 -14.79
C GLU A 400 -11.85 31.07 -15.89
N LYS A 401 -12.28 31.07 -17.16
CA LYS A 401 -11.40 31.37 -18.32
C LYS A 401 -10.65 32.70 -18.25
N ASP A 402 -11.29 33.71 -17.64
CA ASP A 402 -10.77 35.08 -17.57
C ASP A 402 -9.99 35.37 -16.27
N LEU A 403 -9.94 34.41 -15.34
CA LEU A 403 -9.18 34.53 -14.10
C LEU A 403 -7.67 34.44 -14.37
N ARG A 404 -6.90 35.14 -13.53
CA ARG A 404 -5.46 35.29 -13.70
C ARG A 404 -4.72 34.85 -12.45
N ASP A 405 -3.59 34.19 -12.67
CA ASP A 405 -2.62 33.96 -11.60
C ASP A 405 -1.90 35.25 -11.18
N TYR A 406 -1.06 35.17 -10.15
CA TYR A 406 -0.29 36.34 -9.68
C TYR A 406 0.80 36.79 -10.66
N SER A 407 1.12 35.98 -11.68
CA SER A 407 1.96 36.38 -12.81
C SER A 407 1.17 37.11 -13.90
N GLY A 408 -0.15 37.23 -13.74
CA GLY A 408 -1.06 37.89 -14.66
C GLY A 408 -1.51 37.01 -15.84
N TRP A 409 -1.21 35.72 -15.81
CA TRP A 409 -1.49 34.77 -16.89
C TRP A 409 -2.88 34.17 -16.74
N THR A 410 -3.63 34.15 -17.83
CA THR A 410 -4.89 33.38 -17.94
C THR A 410 -4.62 31.93 -18.31
N ALA A 411 -5.63 31.07 -18.17
CA ALA A 411 -5.57 29.70 -18.69
C ALA A 411 -5.20 29.64 -20.19
N LEU A 412 -5.68 30.60 -20.99
CA LEU A 412 -5.35 30.70 -22.41
C LEU A 412 -3.88 31.07 -22.65
N ASP A 413 -3.31 31.95 -21.83
CA ASP A 413 -1.89 32.32 -21.93
C ASP A 413 -0.99 31.11 -21.60
N VAL A 414 -1.37 30.35 -20.58
CA VAL A 414 -0.71 29.08 -20.23
C VAL A 414 -0.83 28.10 -21.41
N ALA A 415 -2.02 27.88 -21.97
CA ALA A 415 -2.20 26.94 -23.08
C ALA A 415 -1.33 27.30 -24.30
N ARG A 416 -1.24 28.59 -24.65
CA ARG A 416 -0.36 29.10 -25.72
C ARG A 416 1.11 28.87 -25.43
N ARG A 417 1.55 29.10 -24.19
CA ARG A 417 2.94 28.92 -23.77
C ARG A 417 3.41 27.47 -23.91
N TRP A 418 2.50 26.52 -23.70
CA TRP A 418 2.74 25.08 -23.76
C TRP A 418 2.41 24.46 -25.13
N ARG A 419 1.88 25.25 -26.07
CA ARG A 419 1.53 24.84 -27.44
C ARG A 419 0.48 23.72 -27.50
N ASP A 420 -0.45 23.73 -26.55
CA ASP A 420 -1.60 22.83 -26.58
C ASP A 420 -2.66 23.38 -27.55
N HIS A 421 -2.59 22.97 -28.81
CA HIS A 421 -3.45 23.52 -29.88
C HIS A 421 -4.93 23.24 -29.66
N GLU A 422 -5.27 22.10 -29.05
CA GLU A 422 -6.65 21.72 -28.77
C GLU A 422 -7.23 22.59 -27.66
N ILE A 423 -6.51 22.73 -26.54
CA ILE A 423 -6.96 23.58 -25.42
C ILE A 423 -6.96 25.06 -25.82
N VAL A 424 -5.99 25.52 -26.63
CA VAL A 424 -6.01 26.89 -27.17
C VAL A 424 -7.26 27.14 -28.02
N ALA A 425 -7.67 26.18 -28.85
CA ALA A 425 -8.90 26.29 -29.63
C ALA A 425 -10.12 26.41 -28.72
N LEU A 426 -10.25 25.51 -27.73
CA LEU A 426 -11.35 25.51 -26.76
C LEU A 426 -11.46 26.80 -25.95
N LEU A 427 -10.32 27.37 -25.53
CA LEU A 427 -10.29 28.61 -24.73
C LEU A 427 -10.40 29.89 -25.56
N SER A 428 -10.27 29.80 -26.89
CA SER A 428 -10.39 30.95 -27.80
C SER A 428 -11.81 31.17 -28.32
N GLU A 429 -12.70 30.18 -28.15
CA GLU A 429 -14.15 30.28 -28.41
C GLU A 429 -14.88 31.02 -27.27
#